data_AF-A0A523TL45-F1
#
_entry.id   AF-A0A523TL45-F1
#
_cell.length_a   1.000
_cell.length_b   1.000
_cell.length_c   1.000
_cell.angle_alpha   90.00
_cell.angle_beta   90.00
_cell.angle_gamma   90.00
#
_symmetry.space_group_name_H-M   'P 1'
#
loop_
_entity.id
_entity.type
_entity.pdbx_description
1 polymer ?
#
loop_
_entity_poly.entity_id
_entity_poly.type
_entity_poly.pdbx_seq_one_letter_code
_entity_poly.pdbx_strand_id
1 'polypeptide(L)' 'MKITHTDSQKKTKARKIPIEETKDIVDDFEKPYCPDCGSENVYGISRVVGYFSVIGNWNRSKQAELKRRQKGNYWYEED' A
#
# COMPACT_ATOMS: atom_id res chain seq x y z
N MET A 1 42.59 1.91 33.10
CA MET A 1 41.84 0.90 32.30
C MET A 1 41.07 1.65 31.22
N LYS A 2 41.37 1.42 29.94
CA LYS A 2 40.68 2.08 28.81
C LYS A 2 39.59 1.13 28.33
N ILE A 3 38.32 1.48 28.56
CA ILE A 3 37.17 0.75 28.02
C ILE A 3 36.96 1.30 26.60
N THR A 4 37.38 0.56 25.59
CA THR A 4 37.05 0.86 24.20
C THR A 4 35.70 0.22 23.89
N HIS A 5 34.64 1.03 23.86
CA HIS A 5 33.39 0.61 23.23
C HIS A 5 33.64 0.45 21.73
N THR A 6 33.55 -0.78 21.24
CA THR A 6 33.60 -1.09 19.81
C THR A 6 32.18 -1.04 19.28
N ASP A 7 31.84 0.03 18.56
CA ASP A 7 30.58 0.11 17.83
C ASP A 7 30.59 -0.90 16.68
N SER A 8 29.96 -2.06 16.91
CA SER A 8 29.72 -3.07 15.88
C SER A 8 28.58 -2.59 14.98
N GLN A 9 28.88 -1.66 14.08
CA GLN A 9 27.97 -1.30 12.98
C GLN A 9 27.91 -2.49 12.00
N LYS A 10 27.04 -3.46 12.27
CA LYS A 10 26.67 -4.49 11.28
C LYS A 10 25.87 -3.80 10.17
N LYS A 11 26.58 -3.29 9.16
CA LYS A 11 26.01 -2.79 7.92
C LYS A 11 25.37 -3.97 7.19
N THR A 12 24.06 -4.14 7.31
CA THR A 12 23.31 -5.16 6.59
C THR A 12 23.39 -4.83 5.08
N LYS A 13 24.09 -5.69 4.33
CA LYS A 13 24.22 -5.56 2.88
C LYS A 13 22.86 -5.85 2.26
N ALA A 14 22.25 -4.87 1.59
CA ALA A 14 21.00 -5.07 0.87
C ALA A 14 21.19 -6.18 -0.19
N ARG A 15 20.46 -7.29 -0.04
CA ARG A 15 20.41 -8.38 -1.01
C ARG A 15 19.69 -7.85 -2.26
N LYS A 16 20.38 -7.84 -3.40
CA LYS A 16 19.73 -7.61 -4.69
C LYS A 16 18.94 -8.87 -5.04
N ILE A 17 17.62 -8.78 -4.97
CA ILE A 17 16.69 -9.84 -5.34
C ILE A 17 16.45 -9.72 -6.87
N PRO A 18 16.46 -10.83 -7.63
CA PRO A 18 16.09 -10.82 -9.05
C PRO A 18 14.72 -10.17 -9.28
N ILE A 19 14.60 -9.43 -10.37
CA ILE A 19 13.45 -8.53 -10.64
C ILE A 19 12.14 -9.33 -10.70
N GLU A 20 12.18 -10.58 -11.17
CA GLU A 20 11.02 -11.46 -11.29
C GLU A 20 10.48 -11.96 -9.93
N GLU A 21 11.34 -12.12 -8.92
CA GLU A 21 10.96 -12.47 -7.53
C GLU A 21 10.44 -11.27 -6.73
N THR A 22 10.44 -10.05 -7.31
CA THR A 22 9.89 -8.86 -6.64
C THR A 22 8.38 -8.67 -6.85
N LYS A 23 7.73 -9.52 -7.67
CA LYS A 23 6.29 -9.44 -7.93
C LYS A 23 5.44 -9.63 -6.68
N ASP A 24 5.89 -10.47 -5.75
CA ASP A 24 5.22 -10.67 -4.45
C ASP A 24 5.59 -9.60 -3.39
N ILE A 25 6.50 -8.67 -3.73
CA ILE A 25 7.00 -7.60 -2.85
C ILE A 25 6.36 -6.25 -3.19
N VAL A 26 5.85 -6.10 -4.43
CA VAL A 26 5.16 -4.90 -4.88
C VAL A 26 3.69 -4.97 -4.50
N ASP A 27 3.22 -3.92 -3.84
CA ASP A 27 1.87 -3.79 -3.32
C ASP A 27 0.83 -4.06 -4.42
N ASP A 28 -0.01 -5.09 -4.25
CA ASP A 28 -1.04 -5.57 -5.20
C ASP A 28 -2.20 -4.58 -5.47
N PHE A 29 -1.92 -3.27 -5.55
CA PHE A 29 -2.90 -2.32 -6.01
C PHE A 29 -2.98 -2.40 -7.54
N GLU A 30 -4.02 -3.06 -8.05
CA GLU A 30 -4.30 -3.11 -9.47
C GLU A 30 -4.44 -1.68 -10.02
N LYS A 31 -3.72 -1.39 -11.11
CA LYS A 31 -3.66 -0.05 -11.69
C LYS A 31 -5.06 0.35 -12.20
N PRO A 32 -5.58 1.54 -11.84
CA PRO A 32 -6.93 1.94 -12.23
C PRO A 32 -7.02 2.11 -13.75
N TYR A 33 -8.15 1.72 -14.33
CA TYR A 33 -8.47 1.92 -15.75
C TYR A 33 -9.93 2.37 -15.91
N CYS A 34 -10.22 3.05 -17.02
CA CYS A 34 -11.58 3.41 -17.38
C CYS A 34 -12.31 2.17 -17.95
N PRO A 35 -13.44 1.73 -17.36
CA PRO A 35 -14.15 0.53 -17.84
C PRO A 35 -14.84 0.74 -19.21
N ASP A 36 -15.04 1.99 -19.63
CA ASP A 36 -15.72 2.32 -20.89
C ASP A 36 -14.75 2.34 -22.09
N CYS A 37 -13.59 2.99 -21.93
CA CYS A 37 -12.63 3.18 -23.02
C CYS A 37 -11.27 2.50 -22.82
N GLY A 38 -11.05 1.84 -21.67
CA GLY A 38 -9.80 1.15 -21.33
C GLY A 38 -8.62 2.07 -21.00
N SER A 39 -8.81 3.39 -20.93
CA SER A 39 -7.73 4.33 -20.65
C SER A 39 -7.13 4.11 -19.25
N GLU A 40 -5.80 4.04 -19.18
CA GLU A 40 -5.04 4.00 -17.93
C GLU A 40 -4.74 5.40 -17.36
N ASN A 41 -5.12 6.48 -18.05
CA ASN A 41 -4.92 7.85 -17.58
C ASN A 41 -6.03 8.26 -16.60
N VAL A 42 -6.18 7.48 -15.53
CA VAL A 42 -7.19 7.67 -14.49
C VAL A 42 -6.58 7.50 -13.11
N TYR A 43 -7.28 7.98 -12.09
CA TYR A 43 -6.85 7.86 -10.70
C TYR A 43 -7.86 7.05 -9.89
N GLY A 44 -7.36 6.12 -9.07
CA GLY A 44 -8.15 5.47 -8.03
C GLY A 44 -8.35 6.43 -6.86
N ILE A 45 -9.60 6.68 -6.48
CA ILE A 45 -9.96 7.53 -5.33
C ILE A 45 -10.76 6.73 -4.30
N SER A 46 -10.59 7.03 -3.02
CA SER A 46 -11.38 6.45 -1.94
C SER A 46 -11.69 7.49 -0.86
N ARG A 47 -12.78 7.27 -0.13
CA ARG A 47 -13.20 8.15 0.97
C ARG A 47 -12.44 7.79 2.25
N VAL A 48 -12.01 8.81 2.99
CA VAL A 48 -11.37 8.64 4.31
C VAL A 48 -12.33 9.02 5.43
N VAL A 49 -12.25 10.24 5.99
CA VAL A 49 -13.18 10.75 7.01
C VAL A 49 -14.01 11.88 6.40
N GLY A 50 -14.88 11.54 5.46
CA GLY A 50 -15.82 12.49 4.87
C GLY A 50 -15.42 13.06 3.50
N TYR A 51 -14.14 13.07 3.13
CA TYR A 51 -13.64 13.57 1.84
C TYR A 51 -12.97 12.48 0.98
N PHE A 52 -12.89 12.72 -0.33
CA PHE A 52 -12.21 11.85 -1.29
C PHE A 52 -10.72 12.18 -1.40
N SER A 53 -9.90 11.15 -1.57
CA SER A 53 -8.45 11.28 -1.76
C SER A 53 -7.95 10.25 -2.77
N VAL A 54 -6.89 10.61 -3.51
CA VAL A 54 -6.23 9.73 -4.47
C VAL A 54 -5.43 8.66 -3.73
N ILE A 55 -5.76 7.38 -3.97
CA ILE A 55 -5.19 6.22 -3.28
C ILE A 55 -3.69 6.10 -3.56
N GLY A 56 -3.25 6.45 -4.78
CA GLY A 56 -1.84 6.43 -5.16
C GLY A 56 -0.95 7.37 -4.33
N ASN A 57 -1.53 8.38 -3.68
CA ASN A 57 -0.82 9.31 -2.79
C ASN A 57 -0.75 8.82 -1.34
N TRP A 58 -1.38 7.68 -1.02
CA TRP A 58 -1.42 7.15 0.34
C TRP A 58 -0.11 6.44 0.68
N ASN A 59 0.28 6.50 1.95
CA ASN A 59 1.40 5.71 2.45
C ASN A 59 1.03 4.22 2.57
N ARG A 60 2.03 3.35 2.77
CA ARG A 60 1.83 1.89 2.85
C ARG A 60 0.84 1.48 3.94
N SER A 61 0.81 2.17 5.09
CA SER A 61 -0.12 1.83 6.17
C SER A 61 -1.58 2.12 5.82
N LYS A 62 -1.84 3.20 5.07
CA LYS A 62 -3.18 3.52 4.56
C LYS A 62 -3.62 2.60 3.42
N GLN A 63 -2.71 2.21 2.54
CA GLN A 63 -3.00 1.18 1.52
C GLN A 63 -3.34 -0.16 2.18
N ALA A 64 -2.61 -0.56 3.23
CA ALA A 64 -2.92 -1.77 4.00
C ALA A 64 -4.25 -1.66 4.77
N GLU A 65 -4.60 -0.48 5.29
CA GLU A 65 -5.91 -0.22 5.89
C GLU A 65 -7.04 -0.39 4.86
N LEU A 66 -6.89 0.18 3.67
CA LEU A 66 -7.86 0.06 2.57
C LEU A 66 -8.14 -1.41 2.23
N LYS A 67 -7.07 -2.23 2.11
CA LYS A 67 -7.17 -3.67 1.84
C LYS A 67 -7.94 -4.43 2.92
N ARG A 68 -7.90 -3.96 4.17
CA ARG A 68 -8.57 -4.59 5.32
C ARG A 68 -9.99 -4.08 5.56
N ARG A 69 -10.48 -3.10 4.79
CA ARG A 69 -11.85 -2.62 4.94
C ARG A 69 -12.82 -3.75 4.62
N GLN A 70 -13.72 -4.02 5.55
CA GLN A 70 -14.80 -4.98 5.35
C GLN A 70 -15.85 -4.38 4.41
N LYS A 71 -16.34 -5.19 3.46
CA LYS A 71 -17.58 -4.90 2.76
C LYS A 71 -18.71 -5.15 3.76
N GLY A 72 -19.41 -4.11 4.18
CA GLY A 72 -20.57 -4.21 5.07
C GLY A 72 -21.87 -4.02 4.31
N ASN A 73 -22.92 -4.72 4.74
CA ASN A 73 -24.30 -4.38 4.41
C ASN A 73 -24.79 -3.35 5.43
N TYR A 74 -24.99 -2.10 5.01
CA TYR A 74 -25.45 -1.01 5.88
C TYR A 74 -26.90 -0.61 5.59
N TRP A 75 -27.63 -1.43 4.85
CA TRP A 75 -29.06 -1.24 4.65
C TRP A 75 -29.79 -1.56 5.96
N TYR A 76 -30.75 -0.72 6.31
CA TYR A 76 -31.68 -1.02 7.40
C TYR A 76 -32.69 -2.04 6.87
N GLU A 77 -32.83 -3.18 7.55
CA GLU A 77 -33.95 -4.09 7.30
C GLU A 77 -35.15 -3.52 8.07
N GLU A 78 -36.28 -3.29 7.39
CA GLU A 78 -37.53 -2.91 8.06
C GLU A 78 -38.10 -4.16 8.75
N ASP A 79 -38.25 -4.13 10.08
CA ASP A 79 -38.93 -5.16 10.89
C ASP A 79 -40.45 -4.97 10.91
#